data_AF-A0A0N4UCL0-F1
#
_entry.id   AF-A0A0N4UCL0-F1
#
_cell.length_a   1.000
_cell.length_b   1.000
_cell.length_c   1.000
_cell.angle_alpha   90.00
_cell.angle_beta   90.00
_cell.angle_gamma   90.00
#
_symmetry.space_group_name_H-M   'P 1'
#
loop_
_entity.id
_entity.type
_entity.pdbx_description
1 polymer ?
#
loop_
_entity_poly.entity_id
_entity_poly.type
_entity_poly.pdbx_seq_one_letter_code
_entity_poly.pdbx_strand_id
1 'polypeptide(L)'
;MLFIIFISKSKWNRILELEGGDERGGPKLLAQQGSPNCYTIGGKVIVYSEFKGDFSVYIELRNTINQKKVPEGCINQRSDGCGGFGSCLYCNACEAIGSSFAIQAKLLVNGRDLQCGDSLKQGTYENIALAFCLPHIEDILKAQGLTKESFLSLTQSEDGGSLRGFGLFLTVYIFNTDVSQQMQLQQRIENIYRRSKNSFFKNEPLPFDVYWSLPFNKMIKEKRVFVACHKIYGNVRIRA
;
A
#
# COMPACT_ATOMS: atom_id res chain seq x y z
N MET A 1 -20.46 -4.12 -8.61
CA MET A 1 -20.67 -2.66 -8.70
C MET A 1 -19.39 -1.98 -8.22
N LEU A 2 -18.47 -1.68 -9.15
CA LEU A 2 -17.15 -1.12 -8.83
C LEU A 2 -17.17 0.39 -9.10
N PHE A 3 -16.83 1.19 -8.09
CA PHE A 3 -16.60 2.62 -8.26
C PHE A 3 -15.12 2.91 -8.14
N ILE A 4 -14.52 3.42 -9.20
CA ILE A 4 -13.27 4.18 -9.11
C ILE A 4 -13.66 5.64 -9.02
N ILE A 5 -13.62 6.19 -7.81
CA ILE A 5 -13.81 7.62 -7.59
C ILE A 5 -12.52 8.32 -8.01
N PHE A 6 -12.55 9.01 -9.14
CA PHE A 6 -11.57 10.03 -9.47
C PHE A 6 -11.56 11.07 -8.34
N ILE A 7 -10.42 11.22 -7.67
CA ILE A 7 -10.24 12.31 -6.73
C ILE A 7 -10.08 13.58 -7.57
N SER A 8 -11.14 14.40 -7.63
CA SER A 8 -11.14 15.72 -8.26
C SER A 8 -9.90 16.51 -7.89
N LYS A 9 -9.25 17.14 -8.88
CA LYS A 9 -8.11 18.09 -8.79
C LYS A 9 -7.59 18.27 -7.37
N SER A 10 -6.71 17.34 -7.00
CA SER A 10 -6.17 17.30 -5.66
C SER A 10 -5.20 18.47 -5.43
N LYS A 11 -5.26 19.13 -4.28
CA LYS A 11 -4.48 20.34 -3.95
C LYS A 11 -2.98 20.10 -3.68
N TRP A 12 -2.47 18.87 -3.77
CA TRP A 12 -1.04 18.60 -3.60
C TRP A 12 -0.26 18.79 -4.91
N ASN A 13 1.05 18.91 -4.76
CA ASN A 13 1.98 19.03 -5.86
C ASN A 13 2.08 17.71 -6.65
N ARG A 14 1.22 17.55 -7.66
CA ARG A 14 1.20 16.37 -8.51
C ARG A 14 2.42 16.31 -9.41
N ILE A 15 3.36 15.42 -9.09
CA ILE A 15 4.55 15.17 -9.92
C ILE A 15 4.34 13.97 -10.83
N LEU A 16 3.80 12.87 -10.30
CA LEU A 16 3.54 11.65 -11.05
C LEU A 16 2.06 11.29 -11.07
N GLU A 17 1.58 10.86 -12.23
CA GLU A 17 0.25 10.27 -12.41
C GLU A 17 0.36 8.95 -13.15
N LEU A 18 -0.05 7.88 -12.48
CA LEU A 18 -0.17 6.53 -13.04
C LEU A 18 -1.57 6.38 -13.65
N GLU A 19 -1.64 5.89 -14.89
CA GLU A 19 -2.90 5.61 -15.58
C GLU A 19 -3.83 4.73 -14.73
N GLY A 20 -5.09 5.15 -14.60
CA GLY A 20 -6.14 4.35 -13.98
C GLY A 20 -6.72 3.34 -14.96
N GLY A 21 -7.17 2.19 -14.46
CA GLY A 21 -7.90 1.19 -15.23
C GLY A 21 -9.15 0.73 -14.49
N ASP A 22 -10.11 0.18 -15.22
CA ASP A 22 -11.33 -0.41 -14.70
C ASP A 22 -11.57 -1.81 -15.32
N GLU A 23 -12.78 -2.36 -15.15
CA GLU A 23 -13.14 -3.65 -15.75
C GLU A 23 -13.15 -3.60 -17.29
N ARG A 24 -13.37 -2.43 -17.89
CA ARG A 24 -13.50 -2.22 -19.34
C ARG A 24 -12.16 -1.97 -20.03
N GLY A 25 -11.19 -1.38 -19.34
CA GLY A 25 -9.91 -1.06 -19.96
C GLY A 25 -8.86 -0.50 -19.00
N GLY A 26 -7.70 -0.14 -19.54
CA GLY A 26 -6.56 0.41 -18.80
C GLY A 26 -5.63 -0.64 -18.20
N PRO A 27 -4.66 -0.20 -17.38
CA PRO A 27 -3.62 -1.02 -16.77
C PRO A 27 -4.18 -2.24 -16.05
N LYS A 28 -3.55 -3.40 -16.29
CA LYS A 28 -3.87 -4.65 -15.60
C LYS A 28 -2.71 -5.05 -14.70
N LEU A 29 -3.07 -5.65 -13.57
CA LEU A 29 -2.09 -6.23 -12.65
C LEU A 29 -1.51 -7.50 -13.27
N LEU A 30 -0.19 -7.54 -13.44
CA LEU A 30 0.54 -8.68 -13.99
C LEU A 30 1.34 -9.35 -12.88
N ALA A 31 1.30 -10.68 -12.77
CA ALA A 31 2.13 -11.40 -11.82
C ALA A 31 3.60 -11.43 -12.28
N GLN A 32 4.53 -11.25 -11.35
CA GLN A 32 5.97 -11.36 -11.63
C GLN A 32 6.41 -12.82 -11.64
N GLN A 33 7.06 -13.25 -12.73
CA GLN A 33 7.58 -14.62 -12.83
C GLN A 33 8.65 -14.88 -11.77
N GLY A 34 8.58 -16.03 -11.09
CA GLY A 34 9.54 -16.42 -10.06
C GLY A 34 9.43 -15.66 -8.73
N SER A 35 8.49 -14.72 -8.61
CA SER A 35 8.26 -13.95 -7.37
C SER A 35 6.79 -14.07 -6.95
N PRO A 36 6.44 -15.10 -6.15
CA PRO A 36 5.07 -15.29 -5.64
C PRO A 36 4.56 -14.02 -4.94
N ASN A 37 3.28 -13.72 -5.12
CA ASN A 37 2.60 -12.52 -4.57
C ASN A 37 3.19 -11.17 -5.00
N CYS A 38 4.12 -11.15 -5.96
CA CYS A 38 4.64 -9.92 -6.54
C CYS A 38 3.98 -9.65 -7.89
N TYR A 39 3.71 -8.37 -8.12
CA TYR A 39 2.96 -7.90 -9.26
C TYR A 39 3.59 -6.66 -9.86
N THR A 40 3.27 -6.39 -11.12
CA THR A 40 3.55 -5.14 -11.80
C THR A 40 2.26 -4.57 -12.35
N ILE A 41 2.14 -3.25 -12.33
CA ILE A 41 1.10 -2.52 -13.03
C ILE A 41 1.77 -1.42 -13.85
N GLY A 42 1.72 -1.60 -15.17
CA GLY A 42 2.26 -0.68 -16.16
C GLY A 42 1.15 0.02 -16.93
N GLY A 43 1.48 1.13 -17.57
CA GLY A 43 0.54 1.95 -18.32
C GLY A 43 1.15 3.31 -18.61
N LYS A 44 0.33 4.22 -19.09
CA LYS A 44 0.74 5.61 -19.29
C LYS A 44 1.07 6.26 -17.94
N VAL A 45 2.26 6.83 -17.84
CA VAL A 45 2.70 7.62 -16.69
C VAL A 45 2.96 9.05 -17.15
N ILE A 46 2.30 10.02 -16.52
CA ILE A 46 2.53 11.44 -16.76
C ILE A 46 3.43 11.98 -15.65
N VAL A 47 4.56 12.55 -16.05
CA VAL A 47 5.49 13.27 -15.18
C VAL A 47 5.28 14.76 -15.42
N TYR A 48 4.73 15.47 -14.44
CA TYR A 48 4.40 16.90 -14.55
C TYR A 48 5.59 17.82 -14.26
N SER A 49 6.53 17.35 -13.45
CA SER A 49 7.79 18.04 -13.12
C SER A 49 8.87 16.99 -12.85
N GLU A 50 10.15 17.38 -12.79
CA GLU A 50 11.23 16.43 -12.52
C GLU A 50 10.94 15.56 -11.28
N PHE A 51 11.04 14.24 -11.45
CA PHE A 51 10.87 13.26 -10.38
C PHE A 51 12.19 12.54 -10.15
N LYS A 52 12.70 12.61 -8.93
CA LYS A 52 13.97 11.97 -8.54
C LYS A 52 13.74 10.52 -8.09
N GLY A 53 14.72 9.67 -8.35
CA GLY A 53 14.75 8.28 -7.88
C GLY A 53 14.77 8.16 -6.36
N ASP A 54 15.17 9.21 -5.63
CA ASP A 54 15.12 9.26 -4.18
C ASP A 54 13.66 9.45 -3.70
N PHE A 55 12.92 8.35 -3.59
CA PHE A 55 11.53 8.35 -3.15
C PHE A 55 11.23 7.25 -2.14
N SER A 56 10.13 7.44 -1.41
CA SER A 56 9.53 6.44 -0.54
C SER A 56 8.14 6.09 -1.02
N VAL A 57 7.70 4.85 -0.77
CA VAL A 57 6.35 4.39 -1.10
C VAL A 57 5.62 4.01 0.18
N TYR A 58 4.45 4.58 0.42
CA TYR A 58 3.53 4.09 1.44
C TYR A 58 2.43 3.27 0.78
N ILE A 59 2.24 2.03 1.24
CA ILE A 59 1.09 1.22 0.87
C ILE A 59 0.08 1.36 1.99
N GLU A 60 -1.16 1.73 1.68
CA GLU A 60 -2.31 1.65 2.58
C GLU A 60 -3.12 0.42 2.20
N LEU A 61 -3.24 -0.55 3.10
CA LEU A 61 -3.95 -1.81 2.87
C LEU A 61 -5.29 -1.79 3.60
N ARG A 62 -6.35 -2.16 2.90
CA ARG A 62 -7.69 -2.38 3.47
C ARG A 62 -8.29 -3.68 2.98
N ASN A 63 -9.07 -4.31 3.86
CA ASN A 63 -9.93 -5.46 3.56
C ASN A 63 -11.38 -5.05 3.22
N THR A 64 -11.67 -3.75 3.14
CA THR A 64 -13.03 -3.22 2.97
C THR A 64 -13.03 -1.88 2.24
N ILE A 65 -14.09 -1.63 1.46
CA ILE A 65 -14.37 -0.31 0.86
C ILE A 65 -14.86 0.72 1.87
N ASN A 66 -15.25 0.30 3.08
CA ASN A 66 -15.80 1.22 4.08
C ASN A 66 -14.72 2.16 4.60
N GLN A 67 -14.75 3.40 4.15
CA GLN A 67 -13.79 4.43 4.53
C GLN A 67 -13.86 4.82 6.01
N LYS A 68 -14.96 4.50 6.73
CA LYS A 68 -15.06 4.71 8.19
C LYS A 68 -14.27 3.69 9.00
N LYS A 69 -13.89 2.55 8.40
CA LYS A 69 -12.95 1.61 9.02
C LYS A 69 -11.52 2.09 8.75
N VAL A 70 -10.66 2.01 9.75
CA VAL A 70 -9.23 2.33 9.58
C VAL A 70 -8.57 1.25 8.71
N PRO A 71 -7.53 1.61 7.93
CA PRO A 71 -6.67 0.63 7.25
C PRO A 71 -6.08 -0.41 8.21
N GLU A 72 -5.59 -1.51 7.63
CA GLU A 72 -4.78 -2.48 8.35
C GLU A 72 -3.51 -1.80 8.88
N GLY A 73 -3.15 -2.04 10.14
CA GLY A 73 -1.95 -1.44 10.74
C GLY A 73 -0.65 -1.91 10.08
N CYS A 74 0.44 -1.17 10.28
CA CYS A 74 1.76 -1.65 9.91
C CYS A 74 2.31 -2.60 11.00
N ILE A 75 2.65 -3.82 10.62
CA ILE A 75 3.15 -4.87 11.52
C ILE A 75 4.64 -5.10 11.24
N ASN A 76 5.43 -5.30 12.30
CA ASN A 76 6.89 -5.49 12.22
C ASN A 76 7.62 -4.34 11.50
N GLN A 77 7.11 -3.11 11.65
CA GLN A 77 7.81 -1.92 11.22
C GLN A 77 9.17 -1.83 11.94
N ARG A 78 10.23 -1.57 11.18
CA ARG A 78 11.57 -1.39 11.75
C ARG A 78 11.63 -0.09 12.55
N SER A 79 12.65 0.03 13.40
CA SER A 79 12.88 1.20 14.26
C SER A 79 13.16 2.50 13.49
N ASP A 80 13.56 2.40 12.21
CA ASP A 80 13.73 3.54 11.31
C ASP A 80 12.40 4.03 10.68
N GLY A 81 11.27 3.39 10.99
CA GLY A 81 9.95 3.74 10.45
C GLY A 81 9.66 3.12 9.07
N CYS A 82 10.56 2.27 8.58
CA CYS A 82 10.47 1.68 7.26
C CYS A 82 10.17 0.17 7.32
N GLY A 83 9.57 -0.38 6.26
CA GLY A 83 9.24 -1.78 6.12
C GLY A 83 8.10 -2.25 7.03
N GLY A 84 7.86 -3.56 6.97
CA GLY A 84 6.75 -4.23 7.66
C GLY A 84 5.69 -4.77 6.70
N PHE A 85 4.57 -5.20 7.28
CA PHE A 85 3.41 -5.76 6.57
C PHE A 85 2.15 -4.95 6.85
N GLY A 86 1.29 -4.77 5.85
CA GLY A 86 0.06 -3.99 5.98
C GLY A 86 0.26 -2.55 5.50
N SER A 87 -0.26 -1.57 6.23
CA SER A 87 -0.16 -0.17 5.81
C SER A 87 1.19 0.46 6.19
N CYS A 88 2.26 0.12 5.47
CA CYS A 88 3.65 0.45 5.81
C CYS A 88 4.34 1.38 4.80
N LEU A 89 5.39 2.07 5.26
CA LEU A 89 6.28 2.91 4.46
C LEU A 89 7.52 2.12 4.03
N TYR A 90 7.84 2.13 2.75
CA TYR A 90 9.07 1.57 2.18
C TYR A 90 9.97 2.73 1.76
N CYS A 91 10.97 2.99 2.58
CA CYS A 91 11.95 4.04 2.37
C CYS A 91 12.96 3.65 1.29
N ASN A 92 13.55 4.65 0.62
CA ASN A 92 14.56 4.47 -0.43
C ASN A 92 14.17 3.38 -1.44
N ALA A 93 12.97 3.50 -2.02
CA ALA A 93 12.43 2.49 -2.93
C ALA A 93 13.21 2.34 -4.26
N CYS A 94 14.23 3.19 -4.48
CA CYS A 94 15.22 3.06 -5.55
C CYS A 94 16.38 2.11 -5.23
N GLU A 95 16.61 1.80 -3.95
CA GLU A 95 17.65 0.86 -3.56
C GLU A 95 17.20 -0.56 -3.91
N ALA A 96 18.00 -1.26 -4.72
CA ALA A 96 17.84 -2.69 -4.97
C ALA A 96 18.27 -3.49 -3.73
N ILE A 97 17.44 -3.49 -2.67
CA ILE A 97 17.77 -4.24 -1.46
C ILE A 97 17.57 -5.75 -1.69
N GLY A 98 18.66 -6.48 -1.52
CA GLY A 98 18.78 -7.93 -1.69
C GLY A 98 17.74 -8.77 -0.92
N SER A 99 17.09 -9.65 -1.68
CA SER A 99 16.81 -11.08 -1.41
C SER A 99 16.37 -11.61 -0.03
N SER A 100 15.83 -10.85 0.93
CA SER A 100 15.06 -11.54 2.00
C SER A 100 13.72 -10.96 2.46
N PHE A 101 13.54 -9.68 2.76
CA PHE A 101 12.21 -9.21 3.23
C PHE A 101 11.88 -7.74 2.90
N ALA A 102 12.67 -7.07 2.06
CA ALA A 102 12.74 -5.61 2.07
C ALA A 102 12.62 -4.90 0.71
N ILE A 103 11.83 -5.40 -0.25
CA ILE A 103 11.21 -4.52 -1.25
C ILE A 103 9.77 -4.98 -1.46
N GLN A 104 8.78 -4.13 -1.15
CA GLN A 104 7.41 -4.41 -1.55
C GLN A 104 6.82 -3.34 -2.47
N ALA A 105 7.54 -2.27 -2.84
CA ALA A 105 7.13 -1.38 -3.94
C ALA A 105 8.32 -0.60 -4.54
N LYS A 106 8.41 -0.54 -5.88
CA LYS A 106 9.42 0.18 -6.65
C LYS A 106 8.88 0.62 -8.02
N LEU A 107 9.58 1.56 -8.66
CA LEU A 107 9.29 1.97 -10.04
C LEU A 107 10.27 1.29 -10.99
N LEU A 108 9.75 0.69 -12.05
CA LEU A 108 10.50 0.10 -13.14
C LEU A 108 10.44 1.03 -14.35
N VAL A 109 11.57 1.37 -14.95
CA VAL A 109 11.69 2.08 -16.23
C VAL A 109 12.32 1.12 -17.22
N ASN A 110 11.63 0.82 -18.33
CA ASN A 110 12.04 -0.21 -19.29
C ASN A 110 12.29 -1.58 -18.62
N GLY A 111 11.51 -1.94 -17.61
CA GLY A 111 11.66 -3.18 -16.85
C GLY A 111 12.85 -3.21 -15.88
N ARG A 112 13.58 -2.11 -15.70
CA ARG A 112 14.71 -1.99 -14.75
C ARG A 112 14.37 -1.04 -13.62
N ASP A 113 14.93 -1.27 -12.45
CA ASP A 113 14.69 -0.43 -11.27
C ASP A 113 15.18 1.00 -11.53
N LEU A 114 14.35 2.00 -11.21
CA LEU A 114 14.76 3.41 -11.18
C LEU A 114 15.78 3.57 -10.05
N GLN A 115 17.03 3.90 -10.40
CA GLN A 115 18.13 3.97 -9.43
C GLN A 115 18.08 5.26 -8.61
N CYS A 116 18.72 5.26 -7.44
CA CYS A 116 18.87 6.47 -6.66
C CYS A 116 19.77 7.47 -7.40
N GLY A 117 19.42 8.76 -7.38
CA GLY A 117 20.11 9.79 -8.17
C GLY A 117 19.65 9.90 -9.64
N ASP A 118 18.94 8.92 -10.20
CA ASP A 118 18.30 9.08 -11.51
C ASP A 118 17.13 10.07 -11.42
N SER A 119 16.77 10.69 -12.54
CA SER A 119 15.55 11.49 -12.63
C SER A 119 14.73 11.22 -13.88
N LEU A 120 13.41 11.31 -13.72
CA LEU A 120 12.44 11.34 -14.81
C LEU A 120 12.15 12.80 -15.14
N LYS A 121 12.35 13.16 -16.40
CA LYS A 121 12.01 14.49 -16.91
C LYS A 121 10.50 14.62 -17.09
N GLN A 122 10.01 15.86 -17.14
CA GLN A 122 8.63 16.11 -17.49
C GLN A 122 8.29 15.48 -18.85
N GLY A 123 7.17 14.76 -18.91
CA GLY A 123 6.79 14.04 -20.11
C GLY A 123 5.73 12.97 -19.89
N THR A 124 5.42 12.25 -20.97
CA THR A 124 4.58 11.06 -20.95
C THR A 124 5.44 9.84 -21.22
N TYR A 125 5.28 8.81 -20.41
CA TYR A 125 6.02 7.57 -20.47
C TYR A 125 5.06 6.39 -20.61
N GLU A 126 5.39 5.42 -21.45
CA GLU A 126 4.61 4.16 -21.61
C GLU A 126 5.40 2.94 -21.12
N ASN A 127 6.62 3.17 -20.64
CA ASN A 127 7.61 2.18 -20.22
C ASN A 127 7.87 2.20 -18.71
N ILE A 128 7.01 2.87 -17.94
CA ILE A 128 7.08 2.93 -16.48
C ILE A 128 6.03 1.98 -15.87
N ALA A 129 6.45 1.16 -14.93
CA ALA A 129 5.57 0.28 -14.18
C ALA A 129 5.84 0.39 -12.68
N LEU A 130 4.77 0.30 -11.88
CA LEU A 130 4.89 0.10 -10.44
C LEU A 130 5.00 -1.41 -10.19
N ALA A 131 6.10 -1.84 -9.60
CA ALA A 131 6.29 -3.22 -9.14
C ALA A 131 6.12 -3.27 -7.62
N PHE A 132 5.34 -4.21 -7.11
CA PHE A 132 5.10 -4.33 -5.68
C PHE A 132 4.80 -5.79 -5.27
N CYS A 133 4.96 -6.12 -4.01
CA CYS A 133 4.62 -7.44 -3.47
C CYS A 133 3.54 -7.31 -2.40
N LEU A 134 2.60 -8.25 -2.42
CA LEU A 134 1.60 -8.39 -1.36
C LEU A 134 2.16 -9.31 -0.27
N PRO A 135 1.78 -9.08 1.00
CA PRO A 135 1.99 -10.06 2.06
C PRO A 135 1.42 -11.44 1.68
N HIS A 136 2.01 -12.51 2.23
CA HIS A 136 1.39 -13.82 2.13
C HIS A 136 0.01 -13.81 2.78
N ILE A 137 -0.90 -14.62 2.27
CA ILE A 137 -2.25 -14.68 2.83
C ILE A 137 -2.22 -15.12 4.29
N GLU A 138 -1.32 -16.02 4.65
CA GLU A 138 -1.08 -16.47 6.01
C GLU A 138 -0.70 -15.30 6.94
N ASP A 139 0.11 -14.35 6.46
CA ASP A 139 0.49 -13.17 7.22
C ASP A 139 -0.70 -12.21 7.40
N ILE A 140 -1.52 -12.03 6.35
CA ILE A 140 -2.73 -11.20 6.40
C ILE A 140 -3.74 -11.80 7.39
N LEU A 141 -3.96 -13.12 7.35
CA LEU A 141 -4.88 -13.80 8.26
C LEU A 141 -4.35 -13.74 9.71
N LYS A 142 -3.05 -13.98 9.92
CA LYS A 142 -2.43 -13.90 11.24
C LYS A 142 -2.53 -12.49 11.83
N ALA A 143 -2.37 -11.45 11.01
CA ALA A 143 -2.59 -10.06 11.41
C ALA A 143 -4.02 -9.80 11.92
N GLN A 144 -4.99 -10.56 11.40
CA GLN A 144 -6.40 -10.52 11.81
C GLN A 144 -6.74 -11.53 12.92
N GLY A 145 -5.75 -12.25 13.46
CA GLY A 145 -5.96 -13.29 14.47
C GLY A 145 -6.64 -14.56 13.94
N LEU A 146 -6.63 -14.78 12.64
CA LEU A 146 -7.22 -15.94 11.98
C LEU A 146 -6.15 -16.92 11.49
N THR A 147 -6.48 -18.20 11.51
CA THR A 147 -5.75 -19.22 10.74
C THR A 147 -6.41 -19.43 9.38
N LYS A 148 -5.72 -20.06 8.43
CA LYS A 148 -6.30 -20.43 7.13
C LYS A 148 -7.56 -21.28 7.30
N GLU A 149 -7.52 -22.23 8.23
CA GLU A 149 -8.62 -23.14 8.55
C GLU A 149 -9.81 -22.39 9.13
N SER A 150 -9.55 -21.47 10.07
CA SER A 150 -10.58 -20.63 10.69
C SER A 150 -11.23 -19.70 9.67
N PHE A 151 -10.45 -19.13 8.75
CA PHE A 151 -11.00 -18.32 7.67
C PHE A 151 -11.86 -19.16 6.73
N LEU A 152 -11.38 -20.34 6.33
CA LEU A 152 -12.12 -21.23 5.43
C LEU A 152 -13.42 -21.74 6.08
N SER A 153 -13.45 -22.01 7.38
CA SER A 153 -14.68 -22.40 8.07
C SER A 153 -15.69 -21.25 8.15
N LEU A 154 -15.23 -20.02 8.35
CA LEU A 154 -16.09 -18.81 8.36
C LEU A 154 -16.63 -18.43 6.98
N THR A 155 -15.99 -18.87 5.89
CA THR A 155 -16.37 -18.54 4.50
C THR A 155 -17.01 -19.68 3.73
N GLN A 156 -17.16 -20.85 4.37
CA GLN A 156 -18.02 -21.92 3.89
C GLN A 156 -19.48 -21.50 4.12
N SER A 157 -20.15 -21.07 3.06
CA SER A 157 -21.62 -20.98 3.07
C SER A 157 -22.22 -22.38 3.09
N GLU A 158 -23.34 -22.57 3.78
CA GLU A 158 -24.14 -23.81 3.74
C GLU A 158 -24.55 -24.19 2.30
N ASP A 159 -24.74 -23.21 1.40
CA ASP A 159 -25.15 -23.41 0.01
C ASP A 159 -24.01 -23.72 -0.98
N GLY A 160 -22.82 -24.13 -0.51
CA GLY A 160 -21.69 -24.53 -1.37
C GLY A 160 -21.01 -23.39 -2.16
N GLY A 161 -21.57 -22.18 -2.13
CA GLY A 161 -20.98 -20.95 -2.68
C GLY A 161 -19.86 -20.40 -1.79
N SER A 162 -18.76 -21.12 -1.65
CA SER A 162 -17.63 -20.64 -0.85
C SER A 162 -17.10 -19.30 -1.38
N LEU A 163 -17.22 -18.22 -0.60
CA LEU A 163 -16.50 -16.97 -0.83
C LEU A 163 -15.01 -17.22 -0.53
N ARG A 164 -14.33 -17.96 -1.41
CA ARG A 164 -12.89 -18.28 -1.29
C ARG A 164 -11.99 -17.10 -1.63
N GLY A 165 -12.44 -15.87 -1.42
CA GLY A 165 -11.64 -14.71 -1.74
C GLY A 165 -11.97 -13.51 -0.88
N PHE A 166 -10.95 -12.73 -0.59
CA PHE A 166 -11.09 -11.47 0.13
C PHE A 166 -10.73 -10.32 -0.82
N GLY A 167 -11.53 -9.26 -0.75
CA GLY A 167 -11.26 -8.02 -1.47
C GLY A 167 -10.11 -7.29 -0.79
N LEU A 168 -9.06 -7.02 -1.53
CA LEU A 168 -7.97 -6.14 -1.13
C LEU A 168 -8.08 -4.81 -1.85
N PHE A 169 -7.98 -3.74 -1.08
CA PHE A 169 -7.88 -2.38 -1.57
C PHE A 169 -6.55 -1.82 -1.12
N LEU A 170 -5.68 -1.55 -2.09
CA LEU A 170 -4.39 -0.94 -1.88
C LEU A 170 -4.44 0.48 -2.38
N THR A 171 -3.98 1.43 -1.56
CA THR A 171 -3.66 2.77 -2.04
C THR A 171 -2.17 2.99 -1.91
N VAL A 172 -1.52 3.23 -3.04
CA VAL A 172 -0.09 3.48 -3.12
C VAL A 172 0.12 4.99 -3.13
N TYR A 173 0.91 5.49 -2.19
CA TYR A 173 1.33 6.88 -2.13
C TYR A 173 2.84 6.96 -2.33
N ILE A 174 3.30 7.86 -3.18
CA ILE A 174 4.74 8.07 -3.44
C ILE A 174 5.14 9.40 -2.84
N PHE A 175 6.28 9.46 -2.15
CA PHE A 175 6.83 10.67 -1.54
C PHE A 175 8.22 10.92 -2.10
N ASN A 176 8.51 12.15 -2.55
CA ASN A 176 9.86 12.60 -2.92
C ASN A 176 10.60 13.29 -1.76
N THR A 177 10.04 13.21 -0.55
CA THR A 177 10.63 13.71 0.68
C THR A 177 10.66 12.58 1.69
N ASP A 178 11.66 12.58 2.56
CA ASP A 178 11.71 11.63 3.66
C ASP A 178 10.55 11.89 4.65
N VAL A 179 9.71 10.88 4.83
CA VAL A 179 8.57 10.85 5.76
C VAL A 179 8.71 9.77 6.83
N SER A 180 9.89 9.14 6.93
CA SER A 180 10.19 8.07 7.88
C SER A 180 10.10 8.54 9.33
N GLN A 181 10.53 9.78 9.62
CA GLN A 181 10.45 10.36 10.96
C GLN A 181 9.00 10.50 11.46
N GLN A 182 8.07 10.86 10.57
CA GLN A 182 6.66 10.96 10.87
C GLN A 182 6.06 9.57 11.15
N MET A 183 6.53 8.54 10.43
CA MET A 183 6.17 7.14 10.72
C MET A 183 6.73 6.67 12.07
N GLN A 184 7.98 6.97 12.40
CA GLN A 184 8.56 6.66 13.72
C GLN A 184 7.79 7.35 14.85
N LEU A 185 7.46 8.63 14.67
CA LEU A 185 6.69 9.39 15.64
C LEU A 185 5.29 8.80 15.80
N GLN A 186 4.64 8.43 14.69
CA GLN A 186 3.35 7.74 14.72
C GLN A 186 3.45 6.45 15.55
N GLN A 187 4.42 5.58 15.26
CA GLN A 187 4.62 4.33 15.99
C GLN A 187 4.79 4.56 17.51
N ARG A 188 5.55 5.59 17.91
CA ARG A 188 5.72 5.96 19.33
C ARG A 188 4.40 6.39 19.97
N ILE A 189 3.63 7.24 19.29
CA ILE A 189 2.32 7.70 19.78
C ILE A 189 1.35 6.53 19.90
N GLU A 190 1.30 5.64 18.91
CA GLU A 190 0.45 4.44 18.95
C GLU A 190 0.82 3.53 20.11
N ASN A 191 2.11 3.31 20.35
CA ASN A 191 2.59 2.49 21.47
C ASN A 191 2.20 3.08 22.83
N ILE A 192 2.32 4.41 23.00
CA ILE A 192 1.88 5.10 24.22
C ILE A 192 0.36 4.96 24.39
N TYR A 193 -0.40 5.20 23.32
CA TYR A 193 -1.86 5.08 23.33
C TYR A 193 -2.29 3.66 23.73
N ARG A 194 -1.73 2.62 23.11
CA ARG A 194 -2.04 1.21 23.42
C ARG A 194 -1.68 0.85 24.86
N ARG A 195 -0.55 1.34 25.40
CA ARG A 195 -0.17 1.12 26.80
C ARG A 195 -1.08 1.83 27.80
N SER A 196 -1.64 2.98 27.43
CA SER A 196 -2.55 3.75 28.28
C SER A 196 -3.96 3.16 28.38
N LYS A 197 -4.33 2.25 27.47
CA LYS A 197 -5.64 1.62 27.45
C LYS A 197 -5.63 0.32 28.26
N ASN A 198 -6.51 0.24 29.25
CA ASN A 198 -6.80 -1.00 29.99
C ASN A 198 -7.64 -2.00 29.16
N SER A 199 -7.47 -2.06 27.84
CA SER A 199 -8.17 -3.03 26.99
C SER A 199 -7.47 -4.39 27.09
N PHE A 200 -8.26 -5.46 27.21
CA PHE A 200 -7.75 -6.83 27.08
C PHE A 200 -7.15 -7.09 25.69
N PHE A 201 -7.64 -6.39 24.66
CA PHE A 201 -7.22 -6.57 23.29
C PHE A 201 -6.15 -5.54 22.92
N LYS A 202 -4.88 -5.86 23.22
CA LYS A 202 -3.71 -5.00 22.90
C LYS A 202 -3.60 -4.64 21.41
N ASN A 203 -4.23 -5.42 20.54
CA ASN A 203 -4.17 -5.30 19.08
C ASN A 203 -5.44 -4.70 18.46
N GLU A 204 -6.34 -4.12 19.25
CA GLU A 204 -7.49 -3.39 18.70
C GLU A 204 -7.03 -2.29 17.73
N PRO A 205 -7.77 -2.08 16.62
CA PRO A 205 -7.53 -0.94 15.75
C PRO A 205 -7.80 0.36 16.52
N LEU A 206 -7.02 1.40 16.21
CA LEU A 206 -7.25 2.71 16.80
C LEU A 206 -8.64 3.23 16.40
N PRO A 207 -9.33 3.98 17.28
CA PRO A 207 -10.53 4.70 16.90
C PRO A 207 -10.26 5.58 15.67
N PHE A 208 -11.24 5.67 14.77
CA PHE A 208 -11.10 6.37 13.49
C PHE A 208 -10.53 7.79 13.63
N ASP A 209 -11.03 8.58 14.59
CA ASP A 209 -10.57 9.95 14.80
C ASP A 209 -9.15 10.01 15.36
N VAL A 210 -8.77 9.07 16.23
CA VAL A 210 -7.40 8.95 16.75
C VAL A 210 -6.46 8.60 15.62
N TYR A 211 -6.76 7.57 14.83
CA TYR A 211 -5.95 7.13 13.70
C TYR A 211 -5.66 8.28 12.73
N TRP A 212 -6.68 9.01 12.30
CA TRP A 212 -6.52 10.12 11.35
C TRP A 212 -5.98 11.41 11.97
N SER A 213 -5.86 11.49 13.30
CA SER A 213 -5.21 12.61 13.99
C SER A 213 -3.68 12.46 14.05
N LEU A 214 -3.16 11.24 13.84
CA LEU A 214 -1.72 10.96 13.89
C LEU A 214 -0.98 11.72 12.79
N PRO A 215 0.25 12.22 13.04
CA PRO A 215 0.93 13.13 12.12
C PRO A 215 1.03 12.62 10.69
N PHE A 216 1.44 11.36 10.49
CA PHE A 216 1.58 10.79 9.16
C PHE A 216 0.22 10.59 8.47
N ASN A 217 -0.74 9.97 9.15
CA ASN A 217 -2.08 9.75 8.60
C ASN A 217 -2.79 11.07 8.30
N LYS A 218 -2.54 12.12 9.08
CA LYS A 218 -3.06 13.47 8.83
C LYS A 218 -2.51 14.04 7.52
N MET A 219 -1.23 13.83 7.19
CA MET A 219 -0.67 14.23 5.89
C MET A 219 -1.40 13.54 4.73
N ILE A 220 -1.68 12.24 4.85
CA ILE A 220 -2.46 11.48 3.86
C ILE A 220 -3.87 12.06 3.71
N LYS A 221 -4.59 12.23 4.84
CA LYS A 221 -5.97 12.72 4.87
C LYS A 221 -6.11 14.14 4.30
N GLU A 222 -5.17 15.02 4.64
CA GLU A 222 -5.13 16.40 4.15
C GLU A 222 -4.61 16.50 2.71
N LYS A 223 -4.17 15.37 2.14
CA LYS A 223 -3.57 15.29 0.81
C LYS A 223 -2.37 16.23 0.70
N ARG A 224 -1.38 16.04 1.56
CA ARG A 224 -0.15 16.84 1.62
C ARG A 224 1.07 15.93 1.43
N VAL A 225 2.16 16.53 0.94
CA VAL A 225 3.51 15.95 0.86
C VAL A 225 3.70 14.85 -0.21
N PHE A 226 2.79 13.88 -0.34
CA PHE A 226 2.93 12.87 -1.40
C PHE A 226 2.85 13.49 -2.80
N VAL A 227 3.53 12.84 -3.75
CA VAL A 227 3.75 13.26 -5.14
C VAL A 227 3.22 12.27 -6.19
N ALA A 228 2.67 11.14 -5.75
CA ALA A 228 1.80 10.26 -6.54
C ALA A 228 0.76 9.59 -5.62
N CYS A 229 -0.40 9.23 -6.18
CA CYS A 229 -1.38 8.39 -5.50
C CYS A 229 -2.08 7.49 -6.52
N HIS A 230 -2.10 6.18 -6.28
CA HIS A 230 -2.71 5.21 -7.17
C HIS A 230 -3.46 4.14 -6.37
N LYS A 231 -4.71 3.86 -6.76
CA LYS A 231 -5.59 2.91 -6.07
C LYS A 231 -5.69 1.63 -6.87
N ILE A 232 -5.41 0.52 -6.22
CA ILE A 232 -5.44 -0.83 -6.80
C ILE A 232 -6.48 -1.63 -6.02
N TYR A 233 -7.36 -2.29 -6.75
CA TYR A 233 -8.33 -3.22 -6.18
C TYR A 233 -8.09 -4.60 -6.78
N GLY A 234 -8.15 -5.63 -5.95
CA GLY A 234 -8.08 -7.01 -6.39
C GLY A 234 -8.86 -7.93 -5.46
N ASN A 235 -9.28 -9.08 -5.99
CA ASN A 235 -9.77 -10.18 -5.18
C ASN A 235 -8.69 -11.24 -5.09
N VAL A 236 -8.16 -11.47 -3.89
CA VAL A 236 -7.20 -12.55 -3.67
C VAL A 236 -7.98 -13.81 -3.32
N ARG A 237 -7.79 -14.86 -4.13
CA ARG A 237 -8.43 -16.15 -3.88
C ARG A 237 -7.57 -16.98 -2.93
N ILE A 238 -8.18 -17.48 -1.87
CA ILE A 238 -7.57 -18.46 -0.96
C ILE A 238 -7.88 -19.84 -1.51
N ARG A 239 -6.84 -20.54 -2.00
CA ARG A 239 -6.98 -21.94 -2.39
C ARG A 239 -7.02 -22.79 -1.12
N ALA A 240 -7.94 -23.75 -1.08
CA ALA A 240 -7.95 -24.81 -0.07
C ALA A 240 -6.60 -25.52 -0.07
#